data_AF-A0A2U2MPW3-F1
#
_entry.id   AF-A0A2U2MPW3-F1
#
_cell.length_a   1.000
_cell.length_b   1.000
_cell.length_c   1.000
_cell.angle_alpha   90.00
_cell.angle_beta   90.00
_cell.angle_gamma   90.00
#
_symmetry.space_group_name_H-M   'P 1'
#
loop_
_entity.id
_entity.type
_entity.pdbx_description
1 polymer ?
#
loop_
_entity_poly.entity_id
_entity_poly.type
_entity_poly.pdbx_seq_one_letter_code
_entity_poly.pdbx_strand_id
1 'polypeptide(L)' 'MNADQLGDLQALATENINADQIANVAGMIQEQGAGLGQGLDLGAIAEQAGLPVDVVGQIAGLLGR' A
#
# COMPACT_ATOMS: atom_id res chain seq x y z
N MET A 1 -10.64 11.25 11.14
CA MET A 1 -9.66 10.19 10.83
C MET A 1 -10.22 8.93 11.42
N ASN A 2 -10.65 7.99 10.57
CA ASN A 2 -11.57 6.91 10.94
C ASN A 2 -10.80 5.75 11.60
N ALA A 3 -11.31 5.26 12.74
CA ALA A 3 -10.73 4.14 13.48
C ALA A 3 -10.68 2.83 12.66
N ASP A 4 -11.55 2.68 11.65
CA ASP A 4 -11.52 1.57 10.69
C ASP A 4 -10.21 1.49 9.90
N GLN A 5 -9.68 2.62 9.44
CA GLN A 5 -8.42 2.63 8.66
C GLN A 5 -7.23 2.13 9.51
N LEU A 6 -7.28 2.34 10.83
CA LEU A 6 -6.25 1.88 11.74
C LEU A 6 -6.33 0.37 11.98
N GLY A 7 -7.53 -0.21 11.98
CA GLY A 7 -7.75 -1.65 12.14
C GLY A 7 -7.22 -2.46 10.96
N ASP A 8 -7.49 -2.01 9.74
CA ASP A 8 -6.99 -2.66 8.50
C ASP A 8 -5.46 -2.52 8.37
N LEU A 9 -4.89 -1.38 8.75
CA LEU A 9 -3.44 -1.19 8.82
C LEU A 9 -2.78 -2.12 9.85
N GLN A 10 -3.45 -2.40 10.96
CA GLN A 10 -2.96 -3.27 12.02
C GLN A 10 -3.06 -4.76 11.65
N ALA A 11 -4.04 -5.13 10.83
CA ALA A 11 -4.15 -6.47 10.25
C ALA A 11 -2.97 -6.77 9.30
N LEU A 12 -2.61 -5.82 8.43
CA LEU A 12 -1.41 -5.90 7.59
C LEU A 12 -0.11 -5.90 8.41
N ALA A 13 -0.10 -5.22 9.56
CA ALA A 13 1.06 -5.22 10.46
C ALA A 13 1.29 -6.55 11.20
N THR A 14 0.25 -7.40 11.28
CA THR A 14 0.33 -8.70 11.96
C THR A 14 1.17 -9.71 11.15
N GLU A 15 1.39 -9.47 9.85
CA GLU A 15 2.15 -10.34 8.93
C GLU A 15 3.66 -9.99 8.79
N ASN A 16 4.30 -9.31 9.76
CA ASN A 16 5.70 -8.83 9.70
C ASN A 16 5.94 -7.57 8.82
N ILE A 17 4.92 -6.75 8.59
CA ILE A 17 5.07 -5.53 7.77
C ILE A 17 4.89 -4.31 8.67
N ASN A 18 5.95 -3.54 8.88
CA ASN A 18 5.90 -2.38 9.77
C ASN A 18 4.99 -1.29 9.19
N ALA A 19 4.34 -0.50 10.07
CA ALA A 19 3.49 0.63 9.66
C ALA A 19 4.24 1.62 8.74
N ASP A 20 5.55 1.80 8.94
CA ASP A 20 6.43 2.57 8.06
C ASP A 20 6.52 1.99 6.64
N GLN A 21 6.55 0.66 6.49
CA GLN A 21 6.56 0.01 5.18
C GLN A 21 5.22 0.19 4.46
N ILE A 22 4.11 0.12 5.20
CA ILE A 22 2.78 0.40 4.65
C ILE A 22 2.68 1.86 4.22
N ALA A 23 3.14 2.80 5.05
CA ALA A 23 3.16 4.22 4.71
C ALA A 23 4.04 4.50 3.47
N ASN A 24 5.18 3.83 3.36
CA ASN A 24 6.07 3.93 2.20
C ASN A 24 5.38 3.43 0.92
N VAL A 25 4.76 2.25 0.97
CA VAL A 25 3.96 1.70 -0.15
C VAL A 25 2.78 2.60 -0.49
N ALA A 26 2.05 3.09 0.51
CA ALA A 26 0.91 3.97 0.31
C ALA A 26 1.31 5.31 -0.33
N GLY A 27 2.48 5.85 0.01
CA GLY A 27 3.07 7.01 -0.64
C GLY A 27 3.41 6.73 -2.10
N MET A 28 4.10 5.61 -2.37
CA MET A 28 4.43 5.19 -3.74
C MET A 28 3.19 4.94 -4.60
N ILE A 29 2.15 4.33 -4.03
CA ILE A 29 0.86 4.10 -4.71
C ILE A 29 0.18 5.43 -5.03
N GLN A 30 0.17 6.38 -4.09
CA GLN A 30 -0.41 7.70 -4.33
C GLN A 30 0.38 8.50 -5.37
N GLU A 31 1.71 8.45 -5.34
CA GLU A 31 2.55 9.12 -6.35
C GLU A 31 2.36 8.52 -7.75
N GLN A 32 2.35 7.19 -7.88
CA GLN A 32 2.15 6.53 -9.18
C GLN A 32 0.69 6.57 -9.65
N GLY A 33 -0.27 6.47 -8.73
CA GLY A 33 -1.70 6.52 -9.01
C GLY A 33 -2.22 7.94 -9.30
N ALA A 34 -1.64 8.97 -8.66
CA ALA A 34 -1.92 10.37 -8.98
C ALA A 34 -1.12 10.85 -10.20
N GLY A 35 0.02 10.22 -10.47
CA GLY A 35 0.84 10.41 -11.66
C GLY A 35 0.16 9.87 -12.91
N LEU A 36 -0.72 10.68 -13.51
CA LEU A 36 -1.02 10.62 -14.95
C LEU A 36 -1.76 9.37 -15.47
N GLY A 37 -2.74 8.82 -14.75
CA GLY A 37 -3.79 7.98 -15.35
C GLY A 37 -3.33 6.74 -16.16
N GLN A 38 -2.06 6.35 -16.02
CA GLN A 38 -1.49 5.11 -16.54
C GLN A 38 -1.43 4.13 -15.38
N GLY A 39 -1.77 2.87 -15.65
CA GLY A 39 -2.05 1.85 -14.64
C GLY A 39 -1.05 1.82 -13.49
N LEU A 40 -1.57 1.77 -12.27
CA LEU A 40 -0.78 1.61 -11.06
C LEU A 40 0.03 0.32 -11.15
N ASP A 41 1.35 0.43 -11.29
CA ASP A 41 2.24 -0.71 -11.47
C ASP A 41 2.61 -1.32 -10.11
N LEU A 42 1.66 -2.08 -9.56
CA LEU A 42 1.78 -2.74 -8.25
C LEU A 42 3.02 -3.64 -8.16
N GLY A 43 3.44 -4.23 -9.28
CA GLY A 43 4.66 -5.04 -9.36
C GLY A 43 5.92 -4.22 -9.11
N ALA A 44 6.04 -3.06 -9.76
CA ALA A 44 7.18 -2.16 -9.57
C ALA A 44 7.22 -1.60 -8.13
N ILE A 45 6.06 -1.27 -7.55
CA ILE A 45 5.96 -0.81 -6.16
C ILE A 45 6.36 -1.92 -5.19
N ALA A 46 5.96 -3.16 -5.45
CA ALA A 46 6.31 -4.33 -4.66
C ALA A 46 7.83 -4.59 -4.67
N GLU A 47 8.45 -4.56 -5.86
CA GLU A 47 9.91 -4.68 -5.99
C GLU A 47 10.64 -3.54 -5.27
N GLN A 48 10.18 -2.30 -5.43
CA GLN A 48 10.81 -1.13 -4.81
C GLN A 48 10.63 -1.11 -3.28
N ALA A 49 9.49 -1.60 -2.78
CA ALA A 49 9.23 -1.74 -1.35
C ALA A 49 9.89 -2.98 -0.72
N GLY A 50 10.39 -3.92 -1.54
CA GLY A 50 10.85 -5.22 -1.08
C GLY A 50 9.72 -6.05 -0.44
N LEU A 51 8.49 -5.88 -0.93
CA LEU A 51 7.29 -6.51 -0.38
C LEU A 51 6.61 -7.40 -1.43
N PRO A 52 5.84 -8.41 -1.01
CA PRO A 52 5.04 -9.20 -1.93
C PRO A 52 3.99 -8.32 -2.64
N VAL A 53 3.78 -8.58 -3.93
CA VAL A 53 2.77 -7.86 -4.73
C VAL A 53 1.36 -8.00 -4.15
N ASP A 54 1.04 -9.15 -3.51
CA ASP A 54 -0.22 -9.36 -2.79
C ASP A 54 -0.43 -8.35 -1.65
N VAL A 55 0.62 -8.01 -0.89
CA VAL A 55 0.54 -7.03 0.19
C VAL A 55 0.32 -5.64 -0.39
N VAL A 56 1.10 -5.27 -1.41
CA VAL A 56 0.96 -3.98 -2.09
C VAL A 56 -0.44 -3.84 -2.70
N GLY A 57 -0.99 -4.92 -3.26
CA GLY A 57 -2.36 -4.99 -3.75
C GLY A 57 -3.42 -4.78 -2.66
N GLN A 58 -3.21 -5.34 -1.47
CA GLN A 58 -4.08 -5.08 -0.31
C GLN A 58 -4.03 -3.60 0.11
N ILE A 59 -2.83 -3.00 0.19
CA ILE A 59 -2.66 -1.58 0.55
C ILE A 59 -3.31 -0.68 -0.51
N ALA A 60 -3.11 -0.97 -1.80
CA ALA A 60 -3.76 -0.24 -2.89
C ALA A 60 -5.29 -0.36 -2.83
N GLY A 61 -5.81 -1.55 -2.52
CA GLY A 61 -7.24 -1.79 -2.35
C GLY A 61 -7.85 -1.04 -1.16
N LEU A 62 -7.08 -0.78 -0.10
CA LEU A 62 -7.49 0.05 1.03
C LEU A 62 -7.47 1.55 0.70
N LEU A 63 -6.53 2.00 -0.13
CA LEU A 63 -6.40 3.41 -0.55
C LEU A 63 -7.40 3.82 -1.64
N GLY A 64 -7.83 2.88 -2.48
CA GLY A 64 -8.75 3.12 -3.58
C GLY A 64 -10.25 3.05 -3.22
N ARG A 65 -10.61 2.88 -1.95
CA ARG A 65 -12.01 2.88 -1.47
C ARG A 65 -12.42 4.20 -0.82
#